data_AF-A0AAV8GHX9-F1
#
_entry.id   AF-A0AAV8GHX9-F1
#
_cell.length_a   1.000
_cell.length_b   1.000
_cell.length_c   1.000
_cell.angle_alpha   90.00
_cell.angle_beta   90.00
_cell.angle_gamma   90.00
#
_symmetry.space_group_name_H-M   'P 1'
#
loop_
_entity.id
_entity.type
_entity.pdbx_description
1 polymer ?
#
loop_
_entity_poly.entity_id
_entity_poly.type
_entity_poly.pdbx_seq_one_letter_code
_entity_poly.pdbx_strand_id
1 'polypeptide(L)'
;MTVAQLFDVESDQWNTQQLQQLFTAQQVNTILISALKPRRVHGKIDRLIWNGSVSGKYSVREGYNMITRDGQQSDSVQGQIWKDFLKWKNVVPKIKLFMWRLLSHALPVSQNVHRRIDRVSPRCQRCEQENEFEVHAFFYCPGSRAVWFGSNVGFRVEELPLEINEAVRHIVKNMEEDDIRCFAYTLWELWKERNEAVINKKRFHPHKVLQQVRNWLMDQNVQIVQGSQKRAPQAYQYHRHGWQILIDASWDNTKATGTANLIYKGGNMVAMQIARHDLNDPFLAETIAMQEAINHILNHMQIQPHEQVQIFSDCFNLVQAVNEEDMQFVQSWRAQLSIQSIIQQVRDMGDKITVHHIAREAIGPAHELENWARRSQQNYQGPPNLIRWPSIQQARRLHTGFFQQVEEAPP
;
A
#
# COMPACT_ATOMS: atom_id res chain seq x y z
N MET A 1 -33.17 43.99 -23.55
CA MET A 1 -34.62 43.72 -23.66
C MET A 1 -35.12 43.22 -22.32
N THR A 2 -36.09 43.88 -21.72
CA THR A 2 -36.59 43.54 -20.37
C THR A 2 -37.96 42.84 -20.48
N VAL A 3 -38.33 42.06 -19.47
CA VAL A 3 -39.64 41.38 -19.42
C VAL A 3 -40.80 42.37 -19.55
N ALA A 4 -40.63 43.58 -19.00
CA ALA A 4 -41.61 44.67 -19.10
C ALA A 4 -41.83 45.17 -20.54
N GLN A 5 -40.89 44.97 -21.46
CA GLN A 5 -41.06 45.35 -22.87
C GLN A 5 -41.85 44.30 -23.66
N LEU A 6 -41.93 43.07 -23.15
CA LEU A 6 -42.65 41.95 -23.78
C LEU A 6 -44.07 41.78 -23.21
N PHE A 7 -44.45 42.62 -22.24
CA PHE A 7 -45.72 42.57 -21.56
C PHE A 7 -46.46 43.90 -21.71
N ASP A 8 -47.69 43.84 -22.22
CA ASP A 8 -48.55 45.01 -22.34
C ASP A 8 -49.27 45.25 -21.01
N VAL A 9 -48.95 46.40 -20.41
CA VAL A 9 -49.43 46.81 -19.09
C VAL A 9 -50.90 47.22 -19.12
N GLU A 10 -51.41 47.71 -20.26
CA GLU A 10 -52.81 48.16 -20.36
C GLU A 10 -53.77 46.98 -20.53
N SER A 11 -53.37 45.97 -21.31
CA SER A 11 -54.18 44.77 -21.53
C SER A 11 -53.92 43.64 -20.53
N ASP A 12 -52.90 43.75 -19.67
CA ASP A 12 -52.43 42.69 -18.74
C ASP A 12 -52.14 41.37 -19.48
N GLN A 13 -51.61 41.46 -20.71
CA GLN A 13 -51.28 40.32 -21.57
C GLN A 13 -49.85 40.39 -22.12
N TRP A 14 -49.32 39.22 -22.47
CA TRP A 14 -48.04 39.13 -23.19
C TRP A 14 -48.18 39.59 -24.64
N ASN A 15 -47.17 40.30 -25.16
CA ASN A 15 -47.05 40.60 -26.58
C ASN A 15 -46.60 39.34 -27.33
N THR A 16 -47.58 38.54 -27.75
CA THR A 16 -47.38 37.24 -28.43
C THR A 16 -46.53 37.35 -29.70
N GLN A 17 -46.68 38.43 -30.47
CA GLN A 17 -45.94 38.63 -31.71
C GLN A 17 -44.45 38.82 -31.45
N GLN A 18 -44.08 39.63 -30.44
CA GLN A 18 -42.69 39.79 -30.03
C GLN A 18 -42.12 38.50 -29.44
N LEU A 19 -42.92 37.78 -28.62
CA LEU A 19 -42.48 36.49 -28.08
C LEU A 19 -42.16 35.47 -29.18
N GLN A 20 -42.98 35.40 -30.23
CA GLN A 20 -42.75 34.51 -31.39
C GLN A 20 -41.51 34.88 -32.21
N GLN A 21 -41.08 36.14 -32.19
CA GLN A 21 -39.87 36.58 -32.88
C GLN A 21 -38.59 36.27 -32.10
N LEU A 22 -38.69 36.11 -30.78
CA LEU A 22 -37.54 36.04 -29.87
C LEU A 22 -37.33 34.64 -29.27
N PHE A 23 -38.38 33.83 -29.22
CA PHE A 23 -38.38 32.52 -28.59
C PHE A 23 -38.94 31.44 -29.52
N THR A 24 -38.57 30.19 -29.29
CA THR A 24 -39.11 29.06 -30.04
C THR A 24 -40.58 28.82 -29.70
N ALA A 25 -41.35 28.19 -30.59
CA ALA A 25 -42.77 27.92 -30.37
C ALA A 25 -43.06 27.18 -29.04
N GLN A 26 -42.18 26.27 -28.62
CA GLN A 26 -42.29 25.55 -27.36
C GLN A 26 -42.08 26.48 -26.14
N GLN A 27 -41.12 27.40 -26.22
CA GLN A 27 -40.85 28.40 -25.18
C GLN A 27 -42.00 29.42 -25.08
N VAL A 28 -42.51 29.91 -26.21
CA VAL A 28 -43.66 30.82 -26.26
C VAL A 28 -44.88 30.17 -25.59
N ASN A 29 -45.18 28.91 -25.93
CA ASN A 29 -46.30 28.20 -25.33
C ASN A 29 -46.11 28.03 -23.81
N THR A 30 -44.88 27.74 -23.38
CA THR A 30 -44.56 27.63 -21.94
C THR A 30 -44.74 28.98 -21.22
N ILE A 31 -44.31 30.09 -21.82
CA ILE A 31 -44.47 31.45 -21.26
C ILE A 31 -45.95 31.80 -21.11
N LEU A 32 -46.76 31.51 -22.13
CA LEU A 32 -48.19 31.79 -22.14
C LEU A 32 -48.98 30.92 -21.13
N ILE A 33 -48.56 29.67 -20.91
CA ILE A 33 -49.20 28.73 -19.98
C ILE A 33 -48.72 28.95 -18.53
N SER A 34 -47.45 29.32 -18.34
CA SER A 34 -46.90 29.59 -17.01
C SER A 34 -47.66 30.77 -16.41
N ALA A 35 -48.39 30.54 -15.33
CA ALA A 35 -49.29 31.51 -14.68
C ALA A 35 -48.57 32.69 -14.00
N LEU A 36 -47.48 33.18 -14.59
CA LEU A 36 -46.81 34.43 -14.27
C LEU A 36 -47.55 35.57 -14.97
N LYS A 37 -48.80 35.82 -14.56
CA LYS A 37 -49.37 37.15 -14.79
C LYS A 37 -48.50 38.13 -14.00
N PRO A 38 -47.86 39.14 -14.62
CA PRO A 38 -47.16 40.21 -13.92
C PRO A 38 -48.19 41.07 -13.18
N ARG A 39 -48.83 40.52 -12.16
CA ARG A 39 -49.69 41.28 -11.27
C ARG A 39 -48.75 42.21 -10.52
N ARG A 40 -48.64 43.46 -10.98
CA ARG A 40 -48.00 44.54 -10.21
C ARG A 40 -48.81 44.73 -8.93
N VAL A 41 -48.52 43.92 -7.92
CA VAL A 41 -48.85 44.30 -6.55
C VAL A 41 -47.89 45.44 -6.22
N HIS A 42 -48.38 46.67 -6.33
CA HIS A 42 -47.65 47.87 -5.95
C HIS A 42 -46.97 47.64 -4.58
N GLY A 43 -45.65 47.84 -4.51
CA GLY A 43 -44.88 47.71 -3.28
C GLY A 43 -44.19 46.36 -3.02
N LYS A 44 -44.27 45.37 -3.93
CA LYS A 44 -43.43 44.17 -3.84
C LYS A 44 -42.15 44.32 -4.67
N ILE A 45 -41.01 44.22 -3.98
CA ILE A 45 -39.67 44.19 -4.57
C ILE A 45 -39.45 42.84 -5.25
N ASP A 46 -38.77 42.84 -6.41
CA ASP A 46 -38.35 41.62 -7.10
C ASP A 46 -37.62 40.66 -6.16
N ARG A 47 -37.87 39.35 -6.33
CA ARG A 47 -37.25 38.31 -5.51
C ARG A 47 -36.62 37.27 -6.41
N LEU A 48 -35.40 36.87 -6.06
CA LEU A 48 -34.77 35.70 -6.65
C LEU A 48 -35.56 34.46 -6.24
N ILE A 49 -36.02 33.69 -7.23
CA ILE A 49 -36.70 32.41 -7.04
C ILE A 49 -35.83 31.29 -7.61
N TRP A 50 -35.67 30.22 -6.86
CA TRP A 50 -34.99 29.01 -7.33
C TRP A 50 -35.90 28.22 -8.26
N ASN A 51 -35.47 28.00 -9.50
CA ASN A 51 -36.26 27.29 -10.51
C ASN A 51 -36.49 25.80 -10.18
N GLY A 52 -35.64 25.20 -9.34
CA GLY A 52 -35.72 23.78 -8.97
C GLY A 52 -36.63 23.47 -7.78
N SER A 53 -37.32 24.46 -7.21
CA SER A 53 -38.28 24.28 -6.10
C SER A 53 -39.65 24.84 -6.47
N VAL A 54 -40.71 24.06 -6.21
CA VAL A 54 -42.11 24.54 -6.34
C VAL A 54 -42.38 25.71 -5.38
N SER A 55 -41.64 25.78 -4.26
CA SER A 55 -41.74 26.88 -3.30
C SER A 55 -40.95 28.14 -3.68
N GLY A 56 -40.12 28.05 -4.74
CA GLY A 56 -39.18 29.09 -5.16
C GLY A 56 -38.04 29.35 -4.17
N LYS A 57 -37.98 28.66 -3.02
CA LYS A 57 -36.88 28.77 -2.05
C LYS A 57 -35.76 27.81 -2.43
N TYR A 58 -34.52 28.28 -2.35
CA TYR A 58 -33.37 27.39 -2.50
C TYR A 58 -33.19 26.54 -1.24
N SER A 59 -33.05 25.23 -1.43
CA SER A 59 -32.51 24.33 -0.42
C SER A 59 -31.31 23.58 -0.98
N VAL A 60 -30.34 23.26 -0.12
CA VAL A 60 -29.16 22.46 -0.50
C VAL A 60 -29.59 21.13 -1.12
N ARG A 61 -30.69 20.54 -0.62
CA ARG A 61 -31.28 19.30 -1.13
C ARG A 61 -31.80 19.43 -2.55
N GLU A 62 -32.56 20.47 -2.87
CA GLU A 62 -33.09 20.68 -4.22
C GLU A 62 -31.99 21.09 -5.21
N GLY A 63 -31.03 21.92 -4.77
CA GLY A 63 -29.84 22.24 -5.56
C GLY A 63 -29.02 21.00 -5.90
N TYR A 64 -28.74 20.15 -4.91
CA TYR A 64 -28.06 18.87 -5.12
C TYR A 64 -28.84 17.96 -6.08
N ASN A 65 -30.16 17.79 -5.84
CA ASN A 65 -31.02 16.98 -6.68
C ASN A 65 -31.03 17.45 -8.13
N MET A 66 -31.07 18.76 -8.39
CA MET A 66 -31.05 19.33 -9.74
C MET A 66 -29.72 19.05 -10.44
N ILE A 67 -28.58 19.26 -9.77
CA ILE A 67 -27.25 18.95 -10.29
C ILE A 67 -27.11 17.46 -10.62
N THR A 68 -27.67 16.58 -9.77
CA THR A 68 -27.65 15.13 -9.97
C THR A 68 -28.71 14.59 -10.94
N ARG A 69 -29.70 15.40 -11.34
CA ARG A 69 -30.74 15.02 -12.31
C ARG A 69 -30.39 15.46 -13.73
N ASP A 70 -29.86 16.67 -13.90
CA ASP A 70 -29.38 17.17 -15.18
C ASP A 70 -28.04 16.54 -15.59
N GLY A 71 -27.19 16.21 -14.60
CA GLY A 71 -26.15 15.21 -14.77
C GLY A 71 -26.82 13.84 -14.79
N GLN A 72 -27.31 13.39 -15.94
CA GLN A 72 -27.88 12.07 -16.13
C GLN A 72 -27.15 11.04 -15.26
N GLN A 73 -27.94 10.18 -14.59
CA GLN A 73 -27.57 8.80 -14.29
C GLN A 73 -27.18 8.08 -15.59
N SER A 74 -26.11 8.51 -16.24
CA SER A 74 -25.30 7.58 -16.97
C SER A 74 -24.66 6.73 -15.89
N ASP A 75 -24.58 5.42 -16.13
CA ASP A 75 -23.42 4.66 -15.71
C ASP A 75 -22.21 5.35 -16.32
N SER A 76 -21.82 6.49 -15.74
CA SER A 76 -20.72 7.26 -16.23
C SER A 76 -19.55 6.32 -16.12
N VAL A 77 -18.79 6.26 -17.19
CA VAL A 77 -17.59 5.48 -17.31
C VAL A 77 -16.69 5.65 -16.07
N GLN A 78 -16.73 6.83 -15.44
CA GLN A 78 -16.13 7.15 -14.14
C GLN A 78 -16.82 6.51 -12.92
N GLY A 79 -18.15 6.52 -12.85
CA GLY A 79 -18.93 5.85 -11.80
C GLY A 79 -18.79 4.33 -11.81
N GLN A 80 -18.69 3.71 -12.99
CA GLN A 80 -18.47 2.26 -13.11
C GLN A 80 -17.05 1.88 -12.69
N ILE A 81 -16.01 2.59 -13.15
CA ILE A 81 -14.64 2.37 -12.64
C ILE A 81 -14.63 2.49 -11.12
N TRP A 82 -15.24 3.54 -10.58
CA TRP A 82 -15.19 3.78 -9.15
C TRP A 82 -15.88 2.67 -8.34
N LYS A 83 -17.03 2.16 -8.81
CA LYS A 83 -17.69 0.97 -8.23
C LYS A 83 -16.76 -0.25 -8.24
N ASP A 84 -16.02 -0.45 -9.33
CA ASP A 84 -15.10 -1.59 -9.44
C ASP A 84 -13.85 -1.42 -8.57
N PHE A 85 -13.30 -0.20 -8.46
CA PHE A 85 -12.22 0.14 -7.54
C PHE A 85 -12.60 -0.01 -6.06
N LEU A 86 -13.85 0.31 -5.69
CA LEU A 86 -14.34 0.14 -4.33
C LEU A 86 -14.37 -1.32 -3.90
N LYS A 87 -14.61 -2.24 -4.85
CA LYS A 87 -14.67 -3.69 -4.61
C LYS A 87 -13.32 -4.32 -4.29
N TRP A 88 -12.21 -3.69 -4.66
CA TRP A 88 -10.87 -4.21 -4.38
C TRP A 88 -10.65 -4.33 -2.87
N LYS A 89 -10.48 -5.56 -2.40
CA LYS A 89 -10.21 -5.86 -1.01
C LYS A 89 -8.75 -5.52 -0.74
N ASN A 90 -8.43 -5.22 0.52
CA ASN A 90 -7.05 -5.01 0.98
C ASN A 90 -6.27 -3.80 0.41
N VAL A 91 -6.89 -2.93 -0.39
CA VAL A 91 -6.32 -1.59 -0.67
C VAL A 91 -6.65 -0.65 0.49
N VAL A 92 -5.61 -0.07 1.12
CA VAL A 92 -5.79 0.83 2.27
C VAL A 92 -6.65 2.05 1.91
N PRO A 93 -7.54 2.52 2.83
CA PRO A 93 -8.50 3.60 2.54
C PRO A 93 -7.87 4.88 1.98
N LYS A 94 -6.66 5.25 2.44
CA LYS A 94 -5.92 6.42 1.94
C LYS A 94 -5.62 6.35 0.44
N ILE A 95 -5.31 5.16 -0.07
CA ILE A 95 -5.02 4.95 -1.50
C ILE A 95 -6.31 4.93 -2.30
N LYS A 96 -7.40 4.34 -1.77
CA LYS A 96 -8.72 4.43 -2.41
C LYS A 96 -9.17 5.88 -2.60
N LEU A 97 -9.01 6.72 -1.57
CA LEU A 97 -9.31 8.15 -1.67
C LEU A 97 -8.42 8.87 -2.68
N PHE A 98 -7.13 8.53 -2.74
CA PHE A 98 -6.22 9.05 -3.75
C PHE A 98 -6.66 8.66 -5.17
N MET A 99 -6.97 7.39 -5.41
CA MET A 99 -7.45 6.92 -6.71
C MET A 99 -8.75 7.63 -7.12
N TRP A 100 -9.68 7.83 -6.18
CA TRP A 100 -10.87 8.62 -6.44
C TRP A 100 -10.53 10.05 -6.90
N ARG A 101 -9.60 10.71 -6.22
CA ARG A 101 -9.16 12.07 -6.58
C ARG A 101 -8.48 12.10 -7.95
N LEU A 102 -7.69 11.07 -8.28
CA LEU A 102 -7.05 10.92 -9.59
C LEU A 102 -8.10 10.81 -10.70
N LEU A 103 -9.02 9.86 -10.57
CA LEU A 103 -10.06 9.57 -11.56
C LEU A 103 -11.12 10.68 -11.66
N SER A 104 -11.26 11.50 -10.62
CA SER A 104 -12.15 12.66 -10.60
C SER A 104 -11.48 13.97 -10.99
N HIS A 105 -10.26 13.92 -11.55
CA HIS A 105 -9.49 15.11 -11.96
C HIS A 105 -9.34 16.14 -10.83
N ALA A 106 -9.29 15.67 -9.58
CA ALA A 106 -9.25 16.50 -8.39
C ALA A 106 -7.82 16.67 -7.82
N LEU A 107 -6.83 16.02 -8.42
CA LEU A 107 -5.43 16.19 -8.03
C LEU A 107 -4.87 17.53 -8.52
N PRO A 108 -4.04 18.22 -7.71
CA PRO A 108 -3.38 19.47 -8.10
C PRO A 108 -2.13 19.19 -8.97
N VAL A 109 -2.33 18.58 -10.14
CA VAL A 109 -1.33 18.59 -11.23
C VAL A 109 -1.26 20.00 -11.86
N SER A 110 -0.13 20.39 -12.46
CA SER A 110 0.07 21.78 -12.89
C SER A 110 -1.05 22.30 -13.80
N GLN A 111 -1.55 21.49 -14.74
CA GLN A 111 -2.66 21.88 -15.61
C GLN A 111 -3.96 22.15 -14.83
N ASN A 112 -4.26 21.35 -13.79
CA ASN A 112 -5.48 21.50 -12.99
C ASN A 112 -5.42 22.75 -12.11
N VAL A 113 -4.22 23.06 -11.60
CA VAL A 113 -3.98 24.29 -10.85
C VAL A 113 -4.08 25.50 -11.78
N HIS A 114 -3.46 25.43 -12.95
CA HIS A 114 -3.51 26.49 -13.96
C HIS A 114 -4.95 26.86 -14.34
N ARG A 115 -5.83 25.87 -14.53
CA ARG A 115 -7.27 26.07 -14.81
C ARG A 115 -8.02 26.92 -13.77
N ARG A 116 -7.49 27.04 -12.55
CA ARG A 116 -8.09 27.82 -11.45
C ARG A 116 -7.26 29.06 -11.09
N ILE A 117 -5.97 29.03 -11.41
CA ILE A 117 -4.98 30.04 -11.07
C ILE A 117 -4.08 30.23 -12.29
N ASP A 118 -4.48 31.09 -13.21
CA ASP A 118 -3.84 31.29 -14.52
C ASP A 118 -2.35 31.68 -14.43
N ARG A 119 -1.90 32.20 -13.27
CA ARG A 119 -0.49 32.56 -13.02
C ARG A 119 0.44 31.37 -12.84
N VAL A 120 -0.10 30.18 -12.54
CA VAL A 120 0.70 28.96 -12.39
C VAL A 120 0.94 28.36 -13.77
N SER A 121 2.19 28.08 -14.13
CA SER A 121 2.50 27.45 -15.42
C SER A 121 1.87 26.05 -15.54
N PRO A 122 1.21 25.72 -16.66
CA PRO A 122 0.67 24.38 -16.89
C PRO A 122 1.74 23.32 -17.15
N ARG A 123 2.99 23.72 -17.43
CA ARG A 123 4.08 22.80 -17.78
C ARG A 123 4.47 21.91 -16.61
N CYS A 124 4.83 20.66 -16.93
CA CYS A 124 5.37 19.70 -16.00
C CYS A 124 6.71 20.19 -15.45
N GLN A 125 6.76 20.43 -14.15
CA GLN A 125 7.95 20.94 -13.46
C GLN A 125 9.04 19.86 -13.29
N ARG A 126 8.80 18.61 -13.73
CA ARG A 126 9.78 17.52 -13.68
C ARG A 126 10.53 17.33 -14.99
N CYS A 127 9.84 17.41 -16.12
CA CYS A 127 10.44 17.21 -17.44
C CYS A 127 10.50 18.49 -18.27
N GLU A 128 9.70 19.50 -17.95
CA GLU A 128 9.57 20.79 -18.62
C GLU A 128 9.18 20.73 -20.12
N GLN A 129 8.93 19.54 -20.66
CA GLN A 129 8.66 19.32 -22.08
C GLN A 129 7.19 19.56 -22.44
N GLU A 130 6.25 19.09 -21.61
CA GLU A 130 4.82 19.09 -21.90
C GLU A 130 3.99 19.69 -20.74
N ASN A 131 2.70 19.94 -21.01
CA ASN A 131 1.75 20.31 -19.96
C ASN A 131 1.44 19.10 -19.05
N GLU A 132 1.38 19.33 -17.74
CA GLU A 132 1.15 18.27 -16.76
C GLU A 132 -0.34 18.01 -16.55
N PHE A 133 -0.91 17.22 -17.44
CA PHE A 133 -2.16 16.49 -17.18
C PHE A 133 -1.88 15.27 -16.29
N GLU A 134 -2.92 14.66 -15.72
CA GLU A 134 -2.80 13.48 -14.86
C GLU A 134 -2.11 12.33 -15.58
N VAL A 135 -2.50 12.04 -16.82
CA VAL A 135 -1.88 10.96 -17.61
C VAL A 135 -0.38 11.20 -17.82
N HIS A 136 0.03 12.44 -18.06
CA HIS A 136 1.44 12.78 -18.20
C HIS A 136 2.15 12.66 -16.86
N ALA A 137 1.53 13.16 -15.79
CA ALA A 137 2.09 13.09 -14.45
C ALA A 137 2.38 11.64 -14.03
N PHE A 138 1.48 10.71 -14.33
CA PHE A 138 1.58 9.34 -13.85
C PHE A 138 2.19 8.36 -14.85
N PHE A 139 2.11 8.60 -16.17
CA PHE A 139 2.56 7.63 -17.18
C PHE A 139 3.60 8.19 -18.13
N TYR A 140 3.31 9.28 -18.86
CA TYR A 140 4.17 9.73 -19.97
C TYR A 140 5.40 10.55 -19.56
N CYS A 141 5.39 11.20 -18.40
CA CYS A 141 6.55 11.94 -17.91
C CYS A 141 7.76 10.99 -17.86
N PRO A 142 8.94 11.36 -18.40
CA PRO A 142 10.13 10.49 -18.43
C PRO A 142 10.48 9.87 -17.08
N GLY A 143 10.36 10.63 -15.99
CA GLY A 143 10.57 10.11 -14.63
C GLY A 143 9.56 9.03 -14.24
N SER A 144 8.29 9.19 -14.61
CA SER A 144 7.25 8.19 -14.35
C SER A 144 7.40 6.96 -15.26
N ARG A 145 7.76 7.14 -16.53
CA ARG A 145 8.11 6.03 -17.45
C ARG A 145 9.22 5.16 -16.88
N ALA A 146 10.25 5.76 -16.31
CA ALA A 146 11.35 5.03 -15.68
C ALA A 146 10.90 4.18 -14.48
N VAL A 147 9.91 4.65 -13.71
CA VAL A 147 9.30 3.86 -12.63
C VAL A 147 8.55 2.66 -13.21
N TRP A 148 7.72 2.87 -14.23
CA TRP A 148 6.97 1.76 -14.83
C TRP A 148 7.87 0.73 -15.51
N PHE A 149 8.94 1.18 -16.17
CA PHE A 149 9.94 0.30 -16.76
C PHE A 149 10.64 -0.60 -15.72
N GLY A 150 10.89 -0.08 -14.52
CA GLY A 150 11.51 -0.84 -13.43
C GLY A 150 10.52 -1.53 -12.48
N SER A 151 9.23 -1.49 -12.80
CA SER A 151 8.14 -2.06 -12.01
C SER A 151 7.75 -3.43 -12.57
N ASN A 152 7.23 -4.30 -11.70
CA ASN A 152 6.72 -5.62 -12.10
C ASN A 152 5.32 -5.56 -12.74
N VAL A 153 4.67 -4.39 -12.70
CA VAL A 153 3.36 -4.18 -13.33
C VAL A 153 3.54 -4.11 -14.86
N GLY A 154 3.17 -5.17 -15.55
CA GLY A 154 3.40 -5.33 -16.99
C GLY A 154 2.38 -4.61 -17.88
N PHE A 155 2.73 -3.43 -18.40
CA PHE A 155 2.04 -2.77 -19.51
C PHE A 155 2.99 -1.85 -20.29
N ARG A 156 2.61 -1.49 -21.52
CA ARG A 156 3.37 -0.54 -22.34
C ARG A 156 2.74 0.84 -22.25
N VAL A 157 3.52 1.83 -21.82
CA VAL A 157 3.04 3.21 -21.64
C VAL A 157 2.62 3.82 -22.98
N GLU A 158 3.30 3.44 -24.06
CA GLU A 158 3.08 3.95 -25.42
C GLU A 158 1.72 3.56 -26.00
N GLU A 159 1.11 2.49 -25.48
CA GLU A 159 -0.18 1.96 -25.94
C GLU A 159 -1.36 2.52 -25.11
N LEU A 160 -1.07 3.35 -24.10
CA LEU A 160 -2.12 3.91 -23.25
C LEU A 160 -2.91 5.03 -23.95
N PRO A 161 -4.21 5.17 -23.64
CA PRO A 161 -4.98 6.37 -23.92
C PRO A 161 -4.41 7.62 -23.22
N LEU A 162 -4.65 8.79 -23.81
CA LEU A 162 -4.26 10.10 -23.23
C LEU A 162 -5.22 10.59 -22.13
N GLU A 163 -6.36 9.93 -21.94
CA GLU A 163 -7.29 10.23 -20.86
C GLU A 163 -7.05 9.28 -19.68
N ILE A 164 -6.97 9.83 -18.46
CA ILE A 164 -6.52 9.07 -17.28
C ILE A 164 -7.46 7.91 -16.92
N ASN A 165 -8.78 8.11 -17.04
CA ASN A 165 -9.75 7.07 -16.72
C ASN A 165 -9.69 5.92 -17.74
N GLU A 166 -9.53 6.24 -19.03
CA GLU A 166 -9.30 5.26 -20.10
C GLU A 166 -7.98 4.51 -19.92
N ALA A 167 -6.89 5.21 -19.60
CA ALA A 167 -5.59 4.58 -19.33
C ALA A 167 -5.66 3.61 -18.15
N VAL A 168 -6.24 4.05 -17.03
CA VAL A 168 -6.41 3.20 -15.86
C VAL A 168 -7.31 1.99 -16.18
N ARG A 169 -8.42 2.17 -16.89
CA ARG A 169 -9.27 1.06 -17.35
C ARG A 169 -8.51 0.06 -18.21
N HIS A 170 -7.75 0.56 -19.17
CA HIS A 170 -6.98 -0.28 -20.09
C HIS A 170 -6.02 -1.20 -19.33
N ILE A 171 -5.33 -0.64 -18.33
CA ILE A 171 -4.36 -1.35 -17.50
C ILE A 171 -5.06 -2.40 -16.61
N VAL A 172 -6.09 -2.00 -15.87
CA VAL A 172 -6.69 -2.87 -14.84
C VAL A 172 -7.60 -3.97 -15.42
N LYS A 173 -8.05 -3.83 -16.67
CA LYS A 173 -9.00 -4.77 -17.30
C LYS A 173 -8.51 -6.22 -17.30
N ASN A 174 -7.20 -6.43 -17.41
CA ASN A 174 -6.58 -7.76 -17.53
C ASN A 174 -5.68 -8.10 -16.32
N MET A 175 -5.77 -7.35 -15.23
CA MET A 175 -4.92 -7.56 -14.05
C MET A 175 -5.65 -8.34 -12.95
N GLU A 176 -4.88 -9.15 -12.22
CA GLU A 176 -5.34 -9.79 -10.99
C GLU A 176 -5.39 -8.78 -9.82
N GLU A 177 -6.08 -9.14 -8.74
CA GLU A 177 -6.32 -8.23 -7.60
C GLU A 177 -5.01 -7.77 -6.91
N ASP A 178 -3.99 -8.64 -6.87
CA ASP A 178 -2.68 -8.30 -6.29
C ASP A 178 -1.87 -7.34 -7.18
N ASP A 179 -1.89 -7.52 -8.50
CA ASP A 179 -1.26 -6.62 -9.48
C ASP A 179 -1.93 -5.26 -9.46
N ILE A 180 -3.26 -5.24 -9.36
CA ILE A 180 -4.08 -4.06 -9.17
C ILE A 180 -3.65 -3.28 -7.91
N ARG A 181 -3.40 -3.99 -6.81
CA ARG A 181 -2.97 -3.39 -5.54
C ARG A 181 -1.58 -2.76 -5.69
N CYS A 182 -0.66 -3.48 -6.31
CA CYS A 182 0.69 -3.01 -6.63
C CYS A 182 0.67 -1.77 -7.53
N PHE A 183 -0.17 -1.80 -8.56
CA PHE A 183 -0.39 -0.68 -9.47
C PHE A 183 -0.90 0.57 -8.73
N ALA A 184 -1.95 0.44 -7.91
CA ALA A 184 -2.51 1.55 -7.15
C ALA A 184 -1.50 2.14 -6.14
N TYR A 185 -0.71 1.28 -5.49
CA TYR A 185 0.35 1.72 -4.58
C TYR A 185 1.48 2.45 -5.33
N THR A 186 1.86 1.96 -6.52
CA THR A 186 2.88 2.61 -7.36
C THR A 186 2.44 4.01 -7.78
N LEU A 187 1.18 4.19 -8.18
CA LEU A 187 0.61 5.51 -8.46
C LEU A 187 0.66 6.43 -7.23
N TRP A 188 0.36 5.90 -6.04
CA TRP A 188 0.45 6.67 -4.79
C TRP A 188 1.89 7.12 -4.47
N GLU A 189 2.87 6.23 -4.60
CA GLU A 189 4.28 6.59 -4.39
C GLU A 189 4.79 7.59 -5.44
N LEU A 190 4.39 7.41 -6.71
CA LEU A 190 4.65 8.39 -7.78
C LEU A 190 4.11 9.78 -7.42
N TRP A 191 2.88 9.85 -6.89
CA TRP A 191 2.27 11.11 -6.48
C TRP A 191 3.07 11.79 -5.37
N LYS A 192 3.48 11.03 -4.34
CA LYS A 192 4.29 11.57 -3.24
C LYS A 192 5.63 12.09 -3.73
N GLU A 193 6.36 11.31 -4.53
CA GLU A 193 7.67 11.70 -5.04
C GLU A 193 7.57 12.89 -6.00
N ARG A 194 6.52 12.94 -6.83
CA ARG A 194 6.21 14.13 -7.64
C ARG A 194 5.99 15.35 -6.76
N ASN A 195 5.20 15.24 -5.69
CA ASN A 195 4.94 16.38 -4.82
C ASN A 195 6.20 16.86 -4.08
N GLU A 196 7.05 15.95 -3.61
CA GLU A 196 8.36 16.31 -3.06
C GLU A 196 9.20 17.07 -4.08
N ALA A 197 9.20 16.64 -5.35
CA ALA A 197 9.97 17.31 -6.39
C ALA A 197 9.40 18.71 -6.73
N VAL A 198 8.08 18.84 -6.87
CA VAL A 198 7.43 20.07 -7.33
C VAL A 198 7.29 21.11 -6.22
N ILE A 199 6.86 20.68 -5.02
CA ILE A 199 6.55 21.54 -3.87
C ILE A 199 7.84 21.85 -3.10
N ASN A 200 8.61 20.82 -2.74
CA ASN A 200 9.83 20.97 -1.93
C ASN A 200 11.08 21.20 -2.79
N LYS A 201 10.92 21.38 -4.11
CA LYS A 201 12.01 21.64 -5.07
C LYS A 201 13.15 20.62 -5.02
N LYS A 202 12.83 19.37 -4.67
CA LYS A 202 13.78 18.26 -4.67
C LYS A 202 13.89 17.66 -6.08
N ARG A 203 14.92 16.85 -6.30
CA ARG A 203 15.03 16.06 -7.52
C ARG A 203 14.10 14.86 -7.44
N PHE A 204 13.43 14.53 -8.54
CA PHE A 204 12.61 13.32 -8.64
C PHE A 204 13.49 12.09 -8.81
N HIS A 205 13.28 11.06 -7.97
CA HIS A 205 14.08 9.84 -7.98
C HIS A 205 13.23 8.58 -8.27
N PRO A 206 13.25 8.04 -9.51
CA PRO A 206 12.48 6.84 -9.85
C PRO A 206 12.80 5.62 -8.96
N HIS A 207 14.08 5.42 -8.62
CA HIS A 207 14.51 4.31 -7.77
C HIS A 207 13.89 4.35 -6.37
N LYS A 208 13.61 5.54 -5.83
CA LYS A 208 13.00 5.70 -4.52
C LYS A 208 11.54 5.26 -4.54
N VAL A 209 10.81 5.58 -5.60
CA VAL A 209 9.44 5.06 -5.81
C VAL A 209 9.46 3.55 -5.88
N LEU A 210 10.33 2.97 -6.72
CA LEU A 210 10.47 1.51 -6.86
C LEU A 210 10.86 0.82 -5.55
N GLN A 211 11.77 1.41 -4.78
CA GLN A 211 12.16 0.90 -3.47
C GLN A 211 10.97 0.90 -2.50
N GLN A 212 10.17 1.97 -2.45
CA GLN A 212 9.01 2.02 -1.57
C GLN A 212 7.92 1.03 -1.99
N VAL A 213 7.73 0.81 -3.29
CA VAL A 213 6.83 -0.23 -3.81
C VAL A 213 7.33 -1.61 -3.41
N ARG A 214 8.64 -1.90 -3.56
CA ARG A 214 9.22 -3.19 -3.13
C ARG A 214 9.10 -3.42 -1.64
N ASN A 215 9.43 -2.42 -0.81
CA ASN A 215 9.28 -2.49 0.63
C ASN A 215 7.83 -2.80 1.01
N TRP A 216 6.87 -2.10 0.38
CA TRP A 216 5.47 -2.36 0.60
C TRP A 216 5.03 -3.75 0.10
N LEU A 217 5.54 -4.24 -1.03
CA LEU A 217 5.27 -5.61 -1.49
C LEU A 217 5.81 -6.66 -0.51
N MET A 218 7.00 -6.43 0.06
CA MET A 218 7.56 -7.27 1.12
C MET A 218 6.66 -7.22 2.36
N ASP A 219 6.23 -6.03 2.79
CA ASP A 219 5.29 -5.86 3.91
C ASP A 219 3.91 -6.50 3.61
N GLN A 220 3.43 -6.47 2.37
CA GLN A 220 2.17 -7.11 1.96
C GLN A 220 2.30 -8.62 1.87
N ASN A 221 3.44 -9.15 1.43
CA ASN A 221 3.69 -10.60 1.46
C ASN A 221 3.74 -11.09 2.90
N VAL A 222 4.30 -10.31 3.83
CA VAL A 222 4.19 -10.55 5.28
C VAL A 222 2.71 -10.51 5.72
N GLN A 223 1.89 -9.57 5.23
CA GLN A 223 0.46 -9.46 5.56
C GLN A 223 -0.46 -10.48 4.86
N ILE A 224 -0.11 -11.04 3.69
CA ILE A 224 -0.86 -12.08 2.97
C ILE A 224 -0.57 -13.45 3.58
N VAL A 225 0.66 -13.67 4.05
CA VAL A 225 1.03 -14.82 4.89
C VAL A 225 0.29 -14.74 6.24
N GLN A 226 0.13 -13.55 6.83
CA GLN A 226 -0.69 -13.33 8.03
C GLN A 226 -2.21 -13.37 7.75
N GLY A 227 -2.66 -12.92 6.58
CA GLY A 227 -4.08 -12.81 6.19
C GLY A 227 -4.72 -14.12 5.73
N SER A 228 -3.88 -15.10 5.36
CA SER A 228 -4.30 -16.48 5.07
C SER A 228 -4.48 -17.33 6.34
N GLN A 229 -4.25 -16.76 7.53
CA GLN A 229 -4.50 -17.41 8.81
C GLN A 229 -5.59 -16.70 9.63
N LYS A 230 -6.85 -16.86 9.18
CA LYS A 230 -7.98 -17.05 10.11
C LYS A 230 -8.24 -18.53 10.34
N ARG A 231 -7.19 -19.24 10.75
CA ARG A 231 -7.31 -20.34 11.69
C ARG A 231 -6.31 -19.99 12.77
N ALA A 232 -6.76 -19.95 14.03
CA ALA A 232 -5.83 -20.06 15.14
C ALA A 232 -4.88 -21.22 14.77
N PRO A 233 -3.55 -21.05 14.86
CA PRO A 233 -2.66 -22.18 14.68
C PRO A 233 -3.22 -23.28 15.58
N GLN A 234 -3.52 -24.45 15.01
CA GLN A 234 -3.62 -25.65 15.84
C GLN A 234 -2.41 -25.59 16.75
N ALA A 235 -2.65 -25.58 18.06
CA ALA A 235 -1.59 -25.52 19.05
C ALA A 235 -0.61 -26.66 18.74
N TYR A 236 0.47 -26.35 18.02
CA TYR A 236 1.56 -27.28 17.84
C TYR A 236 2.10 -27.47 19.24
N GLN A 237 1.99 -28.69 19.74
CA GLN A 237 2.48 -29.06 21.07
C GLN A 237 4.00 -28.83 21.08
N TYR A 238 4.42 -27.67 21.57
CA TYR A 238 5.82 -27.34 21.76
C TYR A 238 6.37 -28.32 22.79
N HIS A 239 7.22 -29.25 22.36
CA HIS A 239 7.89 -30.16 23.28
C HIS A 239 8.83 -29.34 24.18
N ARG A 240 8.42 -29.08 25.42
CA ARG A 240 9.24 -28.41 26.46
C ARG A 240 10.55 -29.15 26.79
N HIS A 241 10.79 -30.32 26.19
CA HIS A 241 11.90 -31.21 26.48
C HIS A 241 13.07 -31.15 25.47
N GLY A 242 13.09 -30.19 24.54
CA GLY A 242 14.15 -30.02 23.53
C GLY A 242 14.95 -28.72 23.62
N TRP A 243 15.93 -28.58 22.73
CA TRP A 243 16.65 -27.34 22.46
C TRP A 243 15.86 -26.47 21.49
N GLN A 244 15.83 -25.17 21.73
CA GLN A 244 15.15 -24.21 20.86
C GLN A 244 16.12 -23.10 20.49
N ILE A 245 16.18 -22.76 19.21
CA ILE A 245 17.06 -21.71 18.71
C ILE A 245 16.20 -20.73 17.91
N LEU A 246 16.12 -19.50 18.40
CA LEU A 246 15.50 -18.40 17.67
C LEU A 246 16.58 -17.71 16.86
N ILE A 247 16.37 -17.60 15.54
CA ILE A 247 17.29 -16.92 14.64
C ILE A 247 16.59 -15.69 14.04
N ASP A 248 17.36 -14.64 13.81
CA ASP A 248 16.90 -13.45 13.09
C ASP A 248 18.12 -12.77 12.40
N ALA A 249 17.87 -12.08 11.29
CA ALA A 249 18.85 -11.19 10.70
C ALA A 249 18.31 -9.81 10.31
N SER A 250 19.08 -8.76 10.62
CA SER A 250 18.82 -7.39 10.13
C SER A 250 19.82 -6.98 9.06
N TRP A 251 19.36 -6.27 8.04
CA TRP A 251 20.18 -5.75 6.94
C TRP A 251 19.84 -4.29 6.66
N ASP A 252 20.82 -3.50 6.19
CA ASP A 252 20.57 -2.19 5.61
C ASP A 252 21.31 -1.93 4.30
N ASN A 253 20.89 -0.87 3.59
CA ASN A 253 21.43 -0.50 2.28
C ASN A 253 22.91 -0.10 2.29
N THR A 254 23.56 0.02 3.46
CA THR A 254 25.01 0.24 3.58
C THR A 254 25.80 -1.08 3.59
N LYS A 255 25.11 -2.21 3.39
CA LYS A 255 25.61 -3.59 3.49
C LYS A 255 25.81 -4.05 4.93
N ALA A 256 25.57 -3.20 5.91
CA ALA A 256 25.68 -3.58 7.30
C ALA A 256 24.60 -4.61 7.62
N THR A 257 25.03 -5.74 8.17
CA THR A 257 24.17 -6.83 8.60
C THR A 257 24.44 -7.14 10.06
N GLY A 258 23.39 -7.46 10.79
CA GLY A 258 23.49 -8.07 12.11
C GLY A 258 22.71 -9.38 12.13
N THR A 259 23.25 -10.42 12.75
CA THR A 259 22.57 -11.70 12.99
C THR A 259 22.46 -11.93 14.48
N ALA A 260 21.40 -12.62 14.91
CA ALA A 260 21.21 -13.00 16.30
C ALA A 260 20.62 -14.41 16.41
N ASN A 261 21.28 -15.26 17.19
CA ASN A 261 20.87 -16.62 17.52
C ASN A 261 20.71 -16.73 19.04
N LEU A 262 19.49 -17.02 19.51
CA LEU A 262 19.17 -17.19 20.93
C LEU A 262 18.86 -18.64 21.24
N ILE A 263 19.66 -19.25 22.11
CA ILE A 263 19.64 -20.69 22.35
C ILE A 263 19.02 -20.94 23.72
N TYR A 264 17.95 -21.73 23.73
CA TYR A 264 17.18 -22.11 24.90
C TYR A 264 17.24 -23.62 25.14
N LYS A 265 17.23 -23.99 26.43
CA LYS A 265 17.05 -25.38 26.89
C LYS A 265 16.07 -25.39 28.06
N GLY A 266 14.99 -26.16 27.96
CA GLY A 266 13.97 -26.26 29.02
C GLY A 266 13.38 -24.91 29.42
N GLY A 267 13.15 -24.01 28.45
CA GLY A 267 12.60 -22.68 28.67
C GLY A 267 13.59 -21.61 29.14
N ASN A 268 14.85 -21.96 29.39
CA ASN A 268 15.87 -21.00 29.81
C ASN A 268 16.84 -20.70 28.68
N MET A 269 17.11 -19.41 28.43
CA MET A 269 18.18 -19.02 27.50
C MET A 269 19.53 -19.39 28.12
N VAL A 270 20.28 -20.26 27.44
CA VAL A 270 21.56 -20.80 27.90
C VAL A 270 22.75 -20.19 27.18
N ALA A 271 22.57 -19.76 25.93
CA ALA A 271 23.60 -19.11 25.13
C ALA A 271 22.98 -18.14 24.12
N MET A 272 23.81 -17.23 23.63
CA MET A 272 23.47 -16.40 22.48
C MET A 272 24.71 -16.20 21.61
N GLN A 273 24.46 -15.99 20.32
CA GLN A 273 25.45 -15.57 19.35
C GLN A 273 24.91 -14.38 18.56
N ILE A 274 25.72 -13.34 18.46
CA ILE A 274 25.38 -12.08 17.82
C ILE A 274 26.58 -11.70 16.98
N ALA A 275 26.39 -11.50 15.68
CA ALA A 275 27.48 -11.17 14.78
C ALA A 275 27.10 -10.04 13.83
N ARG A 276 28.09 -9.22 13.51
CA ARG A 276 28.02 -8.25 12.43
C ARG A 276 28.66 -8.82 11.18
N HIS A 277 27.98 -8.64 10.06
CA HIS A 277 28.49 -8.98 8.73
C HIS A 277 28.37 -7.78 7.80
N ASP A 278 29.07 -7.84 6.67
CA ASP A 278 28.91 -6.90 5.57
C ASP A 278 28.38 -7.66 4.34
N LEU A 279 27.06 -7.78 4.22
CA LEU A 279 26.40 -8.55 3.17
C LEU A 279 25.65 -7.63 2.19
N ASN A 280 25.63 -8.02 0.91
CA ASN A 280 24.96 -7.24 -0.13
C ASN A 280 23.50 -7.65 -0.36
N ASP A 281 22.98 -8.57 0.45
CA ASP A 281 21.73 -9.26 0.19
C ASP A 281 21.01 -9.54 1.52
N PRO A 282 19.77 -9.03 1.71
CA PRO A 282 18.99 -9.27 2.92
C PRO A 282 18.62 -10.75 3.08
N PHE A 283 18.36 -11.48 1.99
CA PHE A 283 18.02 -12.90 2.09
C PHE A 283 19.25 -13.73 2.49
N LEU A 284 20.44 -13.33 2.03
CA LEU A 284 21.70 -13.91 2.49
C LEU A 284 21.93 -13.67 3.98
N ALA A 285 21.46 -12.55 4.54
CA ALA A 285 21.57 -12.28 5.98
C ALA A 285 20.81 -13.33 6.82
N GLU A 286 19.55 -13.61 6.46
CA GLU A 286 18.74 -14.67 7.08
C GLU A 286 19.43 -16.05 6.96
N THR A 287 19.93 -16.33 5.76
CA THR A 287 20.65 -17.58 5.46
C THR A 287 21.89 -17.73 6.34
N ILE A 288 22.65 -16.66 6.56
CA ILE A 288 23.84 -16.67 7.40
C ILE A 288 23.48 -16.85 8.87
N ALA A 289 22.41 -16.22 9.37
CA ALA A 289 21.95 -16.44 10.75
C ALA A 289 21.64 -17.92 11.00
N MET A 290 20.95 -18.58 10.06
CA MET A 290 20.67 -20.01 10.14
C MET A 290 21.94 -20.86 10.05
N GLN A 291 22.85 -20.54 9.13
CA GLN A 291 24.13 -21.25 9.01
C GLN A 291 24.96 -21.13 10.30
N GLU A 292 24.96 -19.97 10.94
CA GLU A 292 25.61 -19.75 12.23
C GLU A 292 24.97 -20.59 13.33
N ALA A 293 23.64 -20.70 13.35
CA ALA A 293 22.92 -21.55 14.30
C ALA A 293 23.28 -23.02 14.11
N ILE A 294 23.33 -23.52 12.88
CA ILE A 294 23.74 -24.90 12.58
C ILE A 294 25.21 -25.14 12.97
N ASN A 295 26.10 -24.20 12.65
CA ASN A 295 27.49 -24.31 13.07
C ASN A 295 27.62 -24.33 14.60
N HIS A 296 26.78 -23.58 15.32
CA HIS A 296 26.75 -23.61 16.77
C HIS A 296 26.27 -24.97 17.30
N ILE A 297 25.22 -25.52 16.70
CA ILE A 297 24.72 -26.85 17.02
C ILE A 297 25.83 -27.89 16.87
N LEU A 298 26.49 -27.91 15.72
CA LEU A 298 27.49 -28.93 15.38
C LEU A 298 28.76 -28.84 16.25
N ASN A 299 29.21 -27.62 16.57
CA ASN A 299 30.51 -27.42 17.21
C ASN A 299 30.44 -27.22 18.73
N HIS A 300 29.30 -26.80 19.26
CA HIS A 300 29.20 -26.33 20.65
C HIS A 300 28.09 -27.00 21.46
N MET A 301 27.11 -27.64 20.83
CA MET A 301 26.01 -28.29 21.55
C MET A 301 26.25 -29.78 21.76
N GLN A 302 26.07 -30.25 23.00
CA GLN A 302 26.09 -31.67 23.35
C GLN A 302 24.65 -32.20 23.40
N ILE A 303 24.11 -32.54 22.22
CA ILE A 303 22.72 -33.01 22.08
C ILE A 303 22.65 -34.49 22.47
N GLN A 304 21.86 -34.79 23.51
CA GLN A 304 21.66 -36.18 23.93
C GLN A 304 20.83 -36.97 22.90
N PRO A 305 20.92 -38.31 22.86
CA PRO A 305 20.22 -39.12 21.85
C PRO A 305 18.69 -38.92 21.79
N HIS A 306 18.07 -38.52 22.91
CA HIS A 306 16.63 -38.29 23.03
C HIS A 306 16.24 -36.80 22.89
N GLU A 307 17.21 -35.90 22.76
CA GLU A 307 16.96 -34.48 22.62
C GLU A 307 16.81 -34.11 21.14
N GLN A 308 15.84 -33.25 20.84
CA GLN A 308 15.68 -32.62 19.53
C GLN A 308 16.06 -31.14 19.60
N VAL A 309 16.45 -30.58 18.45
CA VAL A 309 16.70 -29.16 18.25
C VAL A 309 15.65 -28.61 17.30
N GLN A 310 15.03 -27.51 17.71
CA GLN A 310 14.06 -26.77 16.92
C GLN A 310 14.65 -25.40 16.60
N ILE A 311 14.83 -25.12 15.31
CA ILE A 311 15.27 -23.81 14.82
C ILE A 311 14.03 -23.04 14.36
N PHE A 312 13.89 -21.80 14.80
CA PHE A 312 12.76 -20.95 14.47
C PHE A 312 13.20 -19.68 13.77
N SER A 313 12.60 -19.40 12.61
CA SER A 313 12.84 -18.21 11.79
C SER A 313 11.51 -17.59 11.37
N ASP A 314 11.48 -16.27 11.19
CA ASP A 314 10.35 -15.55 10.59
C ASP A 314 10.47 -15.43 9.06
N CYS A 315 11.59 -15.87 8.48
CA CYS A 315 11.79 -15.93 7.05
C CYS A 315 11.15 -17.19 6.45
N PHE A 316 9.87 -17.12 6.11
CA PHE A 316 9.12 -18.22 5.52
C PHE A 316 9.85 -18.86 4.32
N ASN A 317 10.34 -18.02 3.40
CA ASN A 317 11.06 -18.47 2.21
C ASN A 317 12.31 -19.31 2.58
N LEU A 318 13.08 -18.90 3.58
CA LEU A 318 14.24 -19.67 4.02
C LEU A 318 13.83 -21.03 4.61
N VAL A 319 12.79 -21.04 5.45
CA VAL A 319 12.25 -22.29 6.03
C VAL A 319 11.74 -23.23 4.94
N GLN A 320 11.01 -22.70 3.96
CA GLN A 320 10.51 -23.48 2.82
C GLN A 320 11.66 -24.02 1.97
N ALA A 321 12.68 -23.21 1.68
CA ALA A 321 13.85 -23.64 0.93
C ALA A 321 14.62 -24.77 1.61
N VAL A 322 14.68 -24.78 2.94
CA VAL A 322 15.38 -25.82 3.70
C VAL A 322 14.55 -27.09 3.87
N ASN A 323 13.25 -26.96 4.14
CA ASN A 323 12.38 -28.11 4.41
C ASN A 323 11.85 -28.78 3.14
N GLU A 324 11.47 -27.99 2.13
CA GLU A 324 10.86 -28.47 0.88
C GLU A 324 11.86 -28.52 -0.29
N GLU A 325 13.09 -28.02 -0.08
CA GLU A 325 14.12 -27.92 -1.11
C GLU A 325 13.69 -27.07 -2.32
N ASP A 326 12.70 -26.20 -2.12
CA ASP A 326 12.23 -25.25 -3.13
C ASP A 326 13.12 -24.00 -3.18
N MET A 327 13.85 -23.85 -4.27
CA MET A 327 14.82 -22.77 -4.46
C MET A 327 14.34 -21.71 -5.47
N GLN A 328 13.11 -21.79 -5.97
CA GLN A 328 12.61 -20.95 -7.07
C GLN A 328 12.61 -19.45 -6.74
N PHE A 329 12.43 -19.10 -5.47
CA PHE A 329 12.39 -17.72 -4.97
C PHE A 329 13.76 -17.20 -4.51
N VAL A 330 14.82 -18.02 -4.52
CA VAL A 330 16.16 -17.63 -4.07
C VAL A 330 16.96 -17.06 -5.25
N GLN A 331 17.08 -15.73 -5.32
CA GLN A 331 17.77 -15.06 -6.44
C GLN A 331 19.30 -15.02 -6.30
N SER A 332 19.83 -15.18 -5.09
CA SER A 332 21.24 -15.00 -4.79
C SER A 332 22.00 -16.33 -4.82
N TRP A 333 22.96 -16.48 -5.73
CA TRP A 333 23.76 -17.70 -5.84
C TRP A 333 24.52 -18.03 -4.54
N ARG A 334 24.91 -17.02 -3.76
CA ARG A 334 25.56 -17.21 -2.45
C ARG A 334 24.60 -17.78 -1.42
N ALA A 335 23.36 -17.30 -1.41
CA ALA A 335 22.32 -17.84 -0.55
C ALA A 335 21.97 -19.26 -0.99
N GLN A 336 21.89 -19.53 -2.31
CA GLN A 336 21.64 -20.88 -2.82
C GLN A 336 22.68 -21.89 -2.35
N LEU A 337 23.98 -21.58 -2.49
CA LEU A 337 25.06 -22.47 -2.01
C LEU A 337 25.03 -22.67 -0.49
N SER A 338 24.74 -21.61 0.26
CA SER A 338 24.65 -21.69 1.72
C SER A 338 23.47 -22.55 2.16
N ILE A 339 22.30 -22.40 1.53
CA ILE A 339 21.11 -23.22 1.78
C ILE A 339 21.37 -24.69 1.43
N GLN A 340 22.06 -24.98 0.32
CA GLN A 340 22.46 -26.36 -0.01
C GLN A 340 23.35 -26.98 1.07
N SER A 341 24.28 -26.20 1.63
CA SER A 341 25.09 -26.63 2.77
C SER A 341 24.23 -26.90 4.02
N ILE A 342 23.31 -26.00 4.34
CA ILE A 342 22.33 -26.14 5.44
C ILE A 342 21.50 -27.42 5.26
N ILE A 343 20.91 -27.64 4.09
CA ILE A 343 20.10 -28.83 3.79
C ILE A 343 20.91 -30.10 4.02
N GLN A 344 22.14 -30.15 3.53
CA GLN A 344 23.01 -31.32 3.74
C GLN A 344 23.31 -31.54 5.22
N GLN A 345 23.65 -30.49 5.96
CA GLN A 345 23.94 -30.58 7.39
C GLN A 345 22.71 -31.01 8.22
N VAL A 346 21.52 -30.53 7.86
CA VAL A 346 20.26 -30.95 8.50
C VAL A 346 19.98 -32.43 8.21
N ARG A 347 20.16 -32.88 6.96
CA ARG A 347 20.02 -34.29 6.58
C ARG A 347 21.00 -35.20 7.33
N ASP A 348 22.25 -34.78 7.47
CA ASP A 348 23.28 -35.54 8.18
C ASP A 348 22.93 -35.73 9.66
N MET A 349 22.15 -34.81 10.24
CA MET A 349 21.66 -34.88 11.61
C MET A 349 20.33 -35.65 11.76
N GLY A 350 19.67 -36.01 10.65
CA GLY A 350 18.40 -36.72 10.62
C GLY A 350 17.28 -36.00 11.39
N ASP A 351 16.40 -36.77 12.03
CA ASP A 351 15.22 -36.26 12.76
C ASP A 351 15.57 -35.47 14.06
N LYS A 352 16.85 -35.17 14.30
CA LYS A 352 17.31 -34.39 15.46
C LYS A 352 17.12 -32.90 15.27
N ILE A 353 17.12 -32.39 14.03
CA ILE A 353 16.88 -30.97 13.75
C ILE A 353 15.57 -30.82 13.00
N THR A 354 14.76 -29.86 13.44
CA THR A 354 13.58 -29.41 12.71
C THR A 354 13.61 -27.90 12.59
N VAL A 355 13.23 -27.39 11.42
CA VAL A 355 13.21 -25.96 11.12
C VAL A 355 11.76 -25.51 10.96
N HIS A 356 11.39 -24.45 11.67
CA HIS A 356 10.00 -23.99 11.78
C HIS A 356 9.89 -22.50 11.46
N HIS A 357 8.83 -22.15 10.74
CA HIS A 357 8.45 -20.76 10.53
C HIS A 357 7.59 -20.28 11.69
N ILE A 358 7.91 -19.10 12.25
CA ILE A 358 7.10 -18.44 13.29
C ILE A 358 6.89 -16.97 12.97
N ALA A 359 5.82 -16.39 13.52
CA ALA A 359 5.57 -14.96 13.34
C ALA A 359 6.69 -14.12 13.98
N ARG A 360 7.10 -13.04 13.32
CA ARG A 360 8.12 -12.09 13.80
C ARG A 360 7.85 -11.54 15.21
N GLU A 361 6.58 -11.41 15.58
CA GLU A 361 6.14 -11.00 16.93
C GLU A 361 6.64 -11.96 18.03
N ALA A 362 6.86 -13.23 17.70
CA ALA A 362 7.39 -14.25 18.60
C ALA A 362 8.94 -14.24 18.69
N ILE A 363 9.64 -13.55 17.77
CA ILE A 363 11.11 -13.46 17.70
C ILE A 363 11.65 -12.11 18.23
N GLY A 364 10.79 -11.23 18.75
CA GLY A 364 11.14 -9.87 19.19
C GLY A 364 12.51 -9.71 19.90
N PRO A 365 12.91 -10.60 20.80
CA PRO A 365 14.26 -10.63 21.38
C PRO A 365 15.44 -10.71 20.42
N ALA A 366 15.40 -11.64 19.45
CA ALA A 366 16.48 -11.77 18.47
C ALA A 366 16.49 -10.55 17.54
N HIS A 367 15.30 -10.05 17.20
CA HIS A 367 15.08 -8.84 16.41
C HIS A 367 15.74 -7.57 16.98
N GLU A 368 15.71 -7.40 18.30
CA GLU A 368 16.39 -6.27 18.93
C GLU A 368 17.91 -6.42 18.90
N LEU A 369 18.42 -7.65 19.05
CA LEU A 369 19.84 -7.95 19.16
C LEU A 369 20.57 -7.89 17.81
N GLU A 370 19.94 -8.35 16.73
CA GLU A 370 20.48 -8.18 15.37
C GLU A 370 20.59 -6.70 14.98
N ASN A 371 19.60 -5.89 15.35
CA ASN A 371 19.55 -4.47 14.98
C ASN A 371 20.62 -3.71 15.75
N TRP A 372 20.91 -4.15 16.97
CA TRP A 372 22.09 -3.69 17.68
C TRP A 372 23.37 -4.14 16.98
N ALA A 373 23.53 -5.41 16.63
CA ALA A 373 24.74 -5.93 15.98
C ALA A 373 25.05 -5.22 14.67
N ARG A 374 24.01 -4.87 13.91
CA ARG A 374 24.15 -4.07 12.69
C ARG A 374 24.57 -2.61 12.96
N ARG A 375 24.27 -2.07 14.14
CA ARG A 375 24.62 -0.69 14.54
C ARG A 375 25.95 -0.61 15.29
N SER A 376 26.28 -1.62 16.09
CA SER A 376 27.52 -1.74 16.85
C SER A 376 28.56 -2.51 16.03
N GLN A 377 29.83 -2.12 16.03
CA GLN A 377 30.89 -2.93 15.40
C GLN A 377 31.37 -4.08 16.29
N GLN A 378 30.45 -4.78 16.99
CA GLN A 378 30.79 -5.75 18.02
C GLN A 378 30.09 -7.08 17.79
N ASN A 379 30.86 -8.16 17.93
CA ASN A 379 30.38 -9.54 17.92
C ASN A 379 30.34 -10.07 19.36
N TYR A 380 29.41 -10.97 19.63
CA TYR A 380 29.29 -11.63 20.93
C TYR A 380 28.91 -13.10 20.77
N GLN A 381 29.58 -13.97 21.51
CA GLN A 381 29.22 -15.37 21.66
C GLN A 381 29.46 -15.76 23.11
N GLY A 382 28.42 -16.16 23.83
CA GLY A 382 28.56 -16.47 25.25
C GLY A 382 27.25 -16.54 26.03
N PRO A 383 27.32 -16.71 27.37
CA PRO A 383 26.15 -16.83 28.22
C PRO A 383 25.40 -15.50 28.33
N PRO A 384 24.07 -15.50 28.49
CA PRO A 384 23.25 -14.28 28.49
C PRO A 384 23.48 -13.34 29.69
N ASN A 385 24.19 -13.80 30.72
CA ASN A 385 24.36 -13.06 31.98
C ASN A 385 25.46 -11.99 31.94
N LEU A 386 26.33 -12.01 30.92
CA LEU A 386 27.45 -11.06 30.80
C LEU A 386 27.03 -9.74 30.13
N ILE A 387 25.86 -9.69 29.50
CA ILE A 387 25.32 -8.50 28.85
C ILE A 387 24.13 -7.97 29.68
N ARG A 388 24.34 -6.87 30.43
CA ARG A 388 23.26 -6.20 31.18
C ARG A 388 22.43 -5.31 30.26
N TRP A 389 21.53 -5.89 29.46
CA TRP A 389 20.62 -5.10 28.61
C TRP A 389 19.15 -5.24 29.02
N PRO A 390 18.36 -4.15 28.95
CA PRO A 390 16.91 -4.19 29.16
C PRO A 390 16.17 -5.16 28.21
N SER A 391 16.62 -5.27 26.96
CA SER A 391 16.05 -6.15 25.93
C SER A 391 16.20 -7.64 26.26
N ILE A 392 17.33 -8.06 26.86
CA ILE A 392 17.55 -9.45 27.32
C ILE A 392 16.62 -9.78 28.50
N GLN A 393 16.31 -8.80 29.37
CA GLN A 393 15.33 -9.00 30.44
C GLN A 393 13.90 -9.11 29.89
N GLN A 394 13.58 -8.35 28.85
CA GLN A 394 12.31 -8.43 28.12
C GLN A 394 12.19 -9.75 27.34
N ALA A 395 13.29 -10.25 26.77
CA ALA A 395 13.37 -11.54 26.10
C ALA A 395 13.05 -12.73 26.99
N ARG A 396 13.62 -12.74 28.20
CA ARG A 396 13.31 -13.75 29.22
C ARG A 396 11.83 -13.77 29.62
N ARG A 397 11.16 -12.61 29.59
CA ARG A 397 9.73 -12.45 29.93
C ARG A 397 8.80 -12.84 28.77
N LEU A 398 9.18 -12.55 27.53
CA LEU A 398 8.36 -12.87 26.34
C LEU A 398 8.39 -14.36 25.99
N HIS A 399 9.54 -15.03 26.14
CA HIS A 399 9.64 -16.49 25.94
C HIS A 399 8.77 -17.25 26.95
N THR A 400 8.81 -16.87 28.23
CA THR A 400 7.98 -17.48 29.29
C THR A 400 6.48 -17.29 29.05
N GLY A 401 6.04 -16.13 28.55
CA GLY A 401 4.63 -15.87 28.24
C GLY A 401 4.10 -16.61 27.00
N PHE A 402 4.90 -16.69 25.93
CA PHE A 402 4.48 -17.33 24.67
C PHE A 402 4.32 -18.86 24.80
N PHE A 403 5.15 -19.52 25.61
CA PHE A 403 5.07 -20.97 25.85
C PHE A 403 4.22 -21.37 27.08
N GLN A 404 3.67 -20.41 27.83
CA GLN A 404 2.67 -20.68 28.88
C GLN A 404 1.23 -20.72 28.36
N GLN A 405 0.91 -20.04 27.25
CA GLN A 405 -0.45 -19.98 26.70
C GLN A 405 -0.99 -21.30 26.10
N VAL A 406 -0.27 -22.41 26.25
CA VAL A 406 -0.68 -23.74 25.78
C VAL A 406 -1.27 -24.61 26.92
N GLU A 407 -1.24 -24.16 28.18
CA GLU A 407 -1.72 -24.92 29.35
C GLU A 407 -3.24 -24.84 29.64
N GLU A 408 -4.01 -23.98 28.97
CA GLU A 408 -5.42 -23.73 29.33
C GLU A 408 -6.46 -24.19 28.29
N ALA A 409 -6.10 -25.09 27.37
CA ALA A 409 -7.10 -25.78 26.54
C ALA A 409 -7.40 -27.16 27.13
N PRO A 410 -8.60 -27.42 27.69
CA PRO A 410 -8.98 -28.76 28.15
C PRO A 410 -9.10 -29.73 26.94
N PRO A 411 -8.92 -31.04 27.18
CA PRO A 411 -8.53 -32.04 26.17
C PRO A 411 -9.51 -32.21 25.00
#